data_AF-I4WFH3-F1
#
_entry.id   AF-I4WFH3-F1
#
_cell.length_a   1.000
_cell.length_b   1.000
_cell.length_c   1.000
_cell.angle_alpha   90.00
_cell.angle_beta   90.00
_cell.angle_gamma   90.00
#
_symmetry.space_group_name_H-M   'P 1'
#
loop_
_entity.id
_entity.type
_entity.pdbx_description
1 polymer ?
#
loop_
_entity_poly.entity_id
_entity_poly.type
_entity_poly.pdbx_seq_one_letter_code
_entity_poly.pdbx_strand_id
1 'polypeptide(L)' 'RLLAVTLGKHDHRAVVEPFDHRNLGFAQAELEGFANAAGLDVLSCARLSRERKAPHFEVISLLAQKK' A
#
# COMPACT_ATOMS: atom_id res chain seq x y z
N ARG A 1 0.84 -14.53 -10.47
CA ARG A 1 0.23 -13.18 -10.30
C ARG A 1 0.32 -12.83 -8.82
N LEU A 2 0.58 -11.57 -8.50
CA LEU A 2 0.70 -11.03 -7.15
C LEU A 2 -0.38 -9.97 -6.96
N LEU A 3 -1.16 -10.06 -5.89
CA LEU A 3 -2.03 -8.97 -5.43
C LEU A 3 -1.52 -8.54 -4.05
N ALA A 4 -1.15 -7.27 -3.92
CA ALA A 4 -0.85 -6.66 -2.63
C ALA A 4 -1.94 -5.63 -2.30
N VAL A 5 -2.36 -5.60 -1.03
CA VAL A 5 -3.29 -4.60 -0.49
C VAL A 5 -2.69 -4.08 0.80
N THR A 6 -2.52 -2.76 0.89
CA THR A 6 -1.82 -2.12 2.01
C THR A 6 -2.49 -0.81 2.38
N LEU A 7 -2.18 -0.30 3.57
CA LEU A 7 -2.51 1.09 3.89
C LEU A 7 -1.67 2.04 3.03
N GLY A 8 -2.31 3.11 2.55
CA GLY A 8 -1.61 4.25 1.97
C GLY A 8 -0.74 4.94 3.00
N LYS A 9 0.36 5.54 2.53
CA LYS A 9 1.35 6.23 3.39
C LYS A 9 0.68 7.27 4.30
N HIS A 10 1.00 7.24 5.59
CA HIS A 10 0.36 8.10 6.60
C HIS A 10 1.28 8.39 7.80
N ASP A 11 1.05 9.47 8.54
CA ASP A 11 1.90 9.84 9.69
C ASP A 11 1.34 9.41 11.07
N HIS A 12 0.25 8.63 11.10
CA HIS A 12 -0.50 8.31 12.32
C HIS A 12 0.07 7.14 13.14
N ARG A 13 1.35 7.22 13.54
CA ARG A 13 2.05 6.14 14.28
C ARG A 13 1.36 5.73 15.58
N ALA A 14 0.93 6.70 16.40
CA ALA A 14 0.29 6.43 17.69
C ALA A 14 -1.06 5.69 17.57
N VAL A 15 -1.75 5.84 16.43
CA VAL A 15 -3.05 5.17 16.20
C VAL A 15 -2.85 3.71 15.80
N VAL A 16 -1.73 3.40 15.13
CA VAL A 16 -1.46 2.06 14.59
C VAL A 16 -0.56 1.20 15.50
N GLU A 17 0.08 1.81 16.50
CA GLU A 17 0.92 1.13 17.50
C GLU A 17 0.22 -0.06 18.19
N PRO A 18 -1.06 0.02 18.59
CA PRO A 18 -1.75 -1.11 19.22
C PRO A 18 -1.92 -2.33 18.29
N PHE A 19 -1.78 -2.14 16.98
CA PHE A 19 -1.91 -3.17 15.95
C PHE A 19 -0.56 -3.70 15.47
N ASP A 20 0.53 -3.39 16.19
CA ASP A 20 1.92 -3.75 15.85
C ASP A 20 2.28 -3.43 14.39
N HIS A 21 1.74 -2.32 13.88
CA HIS A 21 2.04 -1.87 12.53
C HIS A 21 3.46 -1.32 12.46
N ARG A 22 4.36 -2.13 11.91
CA ARG A 22 5.78 -1.78 11.73
C ARG A 22 6.00 -0.71 10.66
N ASN A 23 5.11 -0.66 9.66
CA ASN A 23 5.20 0.23 8.51
C ASN A 23 4.05 1.24 8.54
N LEU A 24 4.33 2.47 8.11
CA LEU A 24 3.37 3.57 8.05
C LEU A 24 2.65 3.65 6.70
N GLY A 25 2.29 2.49 6.16
CA GLY A 25 1.78 2.35 4.80
C GLY A 25 2.83 2.60 3.71
N PHE A 26 2.38 2.62 2.46
CA PHE A 26 3.21 2.86 1.27
C PHE A 26 2.56 3.83 0.30
N ALA A 27 3.35 4.56 -0.48
CA ALA A 27 2.89 5.25 -1.67
C ALA A 27 2.80 4.28 -2.85
N GLN A 28 1.95 4.59 -3.85
CA GLN A 28 1.84 3.77 -5.07
C GLN A 28 3.20 3.59 -5.76
N ALA A 29 3.96 4.67 -5.89
CA ALA A 29 5.30 4.63 -6.49
C ALA A 29 6.29 3.73 -5.73
N GLU A 30 6.18 3.63 -4.40
CA GLU A 30 7.01 2.71 -3.60
C GLU A 30 6.65 1.24 -3.91
N LEU A 31 5.34 0.93 -3.98
CA LEU A 31 4.85 -0.41 -4.32
C LEU A 31 5.24 -0.83 -5.75
N GLU A 32 5.09 0.08 -6.71
CA GLU A 32 5.53 -0.14 -8.09
C GLU A 32 7.04 -0.38 -8.16
N GLY A 33 7.82 0.42 -7.45
CA GLY A 33 9.28 0.25 -7.34
C GLY A 33 9.67 -1.13 -6.81
N PHE A 34 9.02 -1.59 -5.74
CA PHE A 34 9.29 -2.92 -5.18
C PHE A 34 8.91 -4.06 -6.14
N ALA A 35 7.77 -3.95 -6.82
CA ALA A 35 7.35 -4.95 -7.79
C ALA A 35 8.33 -5.06 -8.96
N ASN A 36 8.73 -3.90 -9.51
CA ASN A 36 9.71 -3.82 -10.59
C ASN A 36 11.07 -4.39 -10.17
N ALA A 37 11.55 -4.04 -8.95
CA ALA A 37 12.80 -4.57 -8.40
C ALA A 37 12.74 -6.09 -8.16
N ALA A 38 11.56 -6.63 -7.86
CA ALA A 38 11.33 -8.07 -7.73
C ALA A 38 11.16 -8.79 -9.09
N GLY A 39 11.31 -8.10 -10.23
CA GLY A 39 11.19 -8.69 -11.56
C GLY A 39 9.74 -8.95 -11.99
N LEU A 40 8.77 -8.23 -11.43
CA LEU A 40 7.36 -8.32 -11.81
C LEU A 40 6.97 -7.16 -12.74
N ASP A 41 5.99 -7.40 -13.61
CA ASP A 41 5.30 -6.35 -14.36
C ASP A 41 4.08 -5.88 -13.58
N VAL A 42 3.98 -4.57 -13.36
CA VAL A 42 2.81 -3.95 -12.73
C VAL A 42 1.68 -3.85 -13.74
N LEU A 43 0.54 -4.46 -13.41
CA LEU A 43 -0.68 -4.38 -14.22
C LEU A 43 -1.59 -3.23 -13.77
N SER A 44 -1.66 -2.98 -12.46
CA SER A 44 -2.34 -1.81 -11.90
C SER A 44 -1.83 -1.51 -10.50
N CYS A 45 -1.77 -0.22 -10.15
CA CYS A 45 -1.62 0.26 -8.78
C CYS A 45 -2.62 1.39 -8.56
N ALA A 46 -3.48 1.30 -7.54
CA ALA A 46 -4.55 2.27 -7.35
C ALA A 46 -4.97 2.38 -5.88
N ARG A 47 -5.38 3.60 -5.48
CA ARG A 47 -6.10 3.82 -4.21
C ARG A 47 -7.52 3.27 -4.36
N LEU A 48 -7.85 2.25 -3.57
CA LEU A 48 -9.16 1.61 -3.53
C LEU A 48 -10.18 2.40 -2.73
N SER A 49 -9.77 2.94 -1.59
CA SER A 49 -10.67 3.65 -0.68
C SER A 49 -9.93 4.67 0.19
N ARG A 50 -10.72 5.55 0.79
CA ARG A 50 -10.30 6.48 1.84
C ARG A 50 -11.39 6.52 2.90
N GLU A 51 -11.01 6.34 4.15
CA GLU A 51 -11.94 6.38 5.26
C GLU A 51 -12.53 7.78 5.45
N ARG A 52 -13.82 7.82 5.82
CA ARG A 52 -14.52 9.09 6.08
C ARG A 52 -14.14 9.69 7.43
N LYS A 53 -13.79 8.87 8.41
CA LYS A 53 -13.41 9.31 9.75
C LYS A 53 -11.92 9.61 9.79
N ALA A 54 -11.54 10.60 10.59
CA ALA A 54 -10.13 10.79 10.93
C ALA A 54 -9.57 9.49 11.54
N PRO A 55 -8.32 9.12 11.21
CA PRO A 55 -7.34 9.93 10.47
C PRO A 55 -7.40 9.79 8.93
N HIS A 56 -8.45 9.20 8.37
CA HIS A 56 -8.67 9.02 6.94
C HIS A 56 -7.66 8.11 6.25
N PHE A 57 -7.44 6.93 6.82
CA PHE A 57 -6.60 5.93 6.20
C PHE A 57 -7.07 5.61 4.78
N GLU A 58 -6.10 5.36 3.92
CA GLU A 58 -6.33 4.97 2.55
C GLU A 58 -5.94 3.50 2.38
N VAL A 59 -6.58 2.82 1.44
CA VAL A 59 -6.18 1.48 1.02
C VAL A 59 -5.70 1.55 -0.41
N ILE A 60 -4.54 0.96 -0.67
CA ILE A 60 -3.94 0.87 -2.01
C ILE A 60 -3.87 -0.61 -2.39
N SER A 61 -4.22 -0.91 -3.64
CA SER A 61 -3.97 -2.20 -4.26
C SER A 61 -2.88 -2.11 -5.33
N LEU A 62 -2.13 -3.19 -5.47
CA LEU A 62 -1.19 -3.43 -6.54
C LEU A 62 -1.47 -4.83 -7.12
N LEU A 63 -1.74 -4.92 -8.42
CA LEU A 63 -1.77 -6.17 -9.16
C LEU A 63 -0.53 -6.24 -10.06
N ALA A 64 0.24 -7.32 -9.95
CA ALA A 64 1.42 -7.56 -10.74
C ALA A 64 1.49 -9.02 -11.23
N GLN A 65 2.32 -9.28 -12.23
CA GLN A 65 2.57 -10.64 -12.73
C GLN A 65 4.05 -10.87 -12.99
N LYS A 66 4.43 -12.15 -13.12
CA LYS A 66 5.76 -12.50 -13.59
C LYS A 66 5.92 -11.99 -15.01
N LYS A 67 7.07 -11.40 -15.30
CA LYS A 67 7.53 -11.10 -16.67
C LYS A 67 7.48 -12.34 -17.55
#